data_AF-A0A3S7P782-F1
#
_entry.id   AF-A0A3S7P782-F1
#
_cell.length_a   1.000
_cell.length_b   1.000
_cell.length_c   1.000
_cell.angle_alpha   90.00
_cell.angle_beta   90.00
_cell.angle_gamma   90.00
#
_symmetry.space_group_name_H-M   'P 1'
#
loop_
_entity.id
_entity.type
_entity.pdbx_description
1 polymer ?
#
loop_
_entity_poly.entity_id
_entity_poly.type
_entity_poly.pdbx_seq_one_letter_code
_entity_poly.pdbx_strand_id
1 'polypeptide(L)'
;MRRLAFLLTGLALLAGINAAVWRFEHAMSQGEVVLIELAPVDPRSLMQGDYMRLNYALARQLAGRQAAAGPHTLVVRLDEHQVVHWVEGGKPEAPGPEERLLKVRQRDGQWFIGPDAFFFEEGTGDQYESARYGEFRLQEDGSTLLVGLRDEVFTPLGHTRPAW
;
A
#
# COMPACT_ATOMS: atom_id res chain seq x y z
N MET A 1 -2.61 30.74 41.37
CA MET A 1 -1.80 30.87 40.14
C MET A 1 -1.09 29.58 39.73
N ARG A 2 -0.28 28.93 40.59
CA ARG A 2 0.41 27.66 40.24
C ARG A 2 -0.51 26.52 39.77
N ARG A 3 -1.65 26.29 40.44
CA ARG A 3 -2.63 25.26 40.05
C ARG A 3 -3.25 25.52 38.68
N LEU A 4 -3.50 26.79 38.35
CA LEU A 4 -4.02 27.20 37.04
C LEU A 4 -2.99 26.96 35.94
N ALA A 5 -1.71 27.24 36.22
CA ALA A 5 -0.62 26.97 35.29
C ALA A 5 -0.49 25.46 35.00
N PHE A 6 -0.54 24.59 36.03
CA PHE A 6 -0.53 23.14 35.82
C PHE A 6 -1.73 22.64 35.00
N LEU A 7 -2.93 23.18 35.25
CA LEU A 7 -4.12 22.85 34.46
C LEU A 7 -3.99 23.28 33.00
N LEU A 8 -3.50 24.49 32.74
CA LEU A 8 -3.30 25.01 31.38
C LEU A 8 -2.23 24.22 30.62
N THR A 9 -1.11 23.87 31.27
CA THR A 9 -0.07 23.03 30.68
C THR A 9 -0.60 21.64 30.38
N GLY A 10 -1.36 21.04 31.30
CA GLY A 10 -2.00 19.74 31.08
C GLY A 10 -2.98 19.76 29.90
N LEU A 11 -3.80 20.80 29.80
CA LEU A 11 -4.75 20.99 28.70
C LEU A 11 -4.02 21.17 27.36
N ALA A 12 -2.93 21.95 27.33
CA ALA A 12 -2.12 22.16 26.14
C ALA A 12 -1.44 20.86 25.67
N LEU A 13 -0.95 20.04 26.61
CA LEU A 13 -0.37 18.74 26.29
C LEU A 13 -1.42 17.78 25.68
N LEU A 14 -2.61 17.71 26.30
CA LEU A 14 -3.73 16.92 25.79
C LEU A 14 -4.16 17.36 24.39
N ALA A 15 -4.26 18.66 24.14
CA ALA A 15 -4.59 19.20 22.83
C ALA A 15 -3.53 18.86 21.78
N GLY A 16 -2.24 18.97 22.12
CA GLY A 16 -1.14 18.62 21.23
C GLY A 16 -1.13 17.13 20.85
N ILE A 17 -1.37 16.24 21.82
CA ILE A 17 -1.47 14.79 21.57
C ILE A 17 -2.67 14.49 20.67
N ASN A 18 -3.86 15.04 20.97
CA ASN A 18 -5.05 14.82 20.14
C ASN A 18 -4.89 15.35 18.72
N ALA A 19 -4.23 16.50 18.53
CA ALA A 19 -3.94 17.03 17.21
C ALA A 19 -2.96 16.13 16.42
N ALA A 20 -1.97 15.55 17.11
CA ALA A 20 -1.06 14.59 16.49
C ALA A 20 -1.81 13.31 16.07
N VAL A 21 -2.65 12.76 16.94
CA VAL A 21 -3.49 11.59 16.66
C VAL A 21 -4.40 11.88 15.46
N TRP A 22 -5.15 12.99 15.49
CA TRP A 22 -6.01 13.38 14.37
C TRP A 22 -5.24 13.51 13.05
N ARG A 23 -4.02 14.06 13.07
CA ARG A 23 -3.18 14.16 11.86
C ARG A 23 -2.75 12.80 11.34
N PHE A 24 -2.42 11.85 12.21
CA PHE A 24 -2.06 10.49 11.82
C PHE A 24 -3.28 9.68 11.35
N GLU A 25 -4.42 9.80 12.04
CA GLU A 25 -5.69 9.23 11.61
C GLU A 25 -6.12 9.79 10.26
N HIS A 26 -5.98 11.10 10.04
CA HIS A 26 -6.26 11.72 8.75
C HIS A 26 -5.30 11.19 7.67
N ALA A 27 -3.99 11.15 7.93
CA ALA A 27 -3.02 10.59 6.99
C ALA A 27 -3.23 9.09 6.69
N MET A 28 -3.75 8.30 7.63
CA MET A 28 -4.12 6.90 7.42
C MET A 28 -5.47 6.72 6.71
N SER A 29 -6.41 7.65 6.91
CA SER A 29 -7.75 7.61 6.31
C SER A 29 -7.83 8.25 4.92
N GLN A 30 -6.85 9.08 4.55
CA GLN A 30 -6.82 9.81 3.28
C GLN A 30 -6.33 8.99 2.08
N GLY A 31 -5.83 7.77 2.30
CA GLY A 31 -5.40 6.90 1.20
C GLY A 31 -6.59 6.22 0.51
N GLU A 32 -6.71 6.40 -0.81
CA GLU A 32 -7.66 5.67 -1.64
C GLU A 32 -7.32 4.17 -1.62
N VAL A 33 -8.30 3.31 -1.39
CA VAL A 33 -8.07 1.86 -1.43
C VAL A 33 -7.96 1.45 -2.88
N VAL A 34 -6.80 0.94 -3.28
CA VAL A 34 -6.54 0.46 -4.63
C VAL A 34 -6.04 -0.97 -4.59
N LEU A 35 -6.37 -1.74 -5.61
CA LEU A 35 -6.00 -3.14 -5.75
C LEU A 35 -4.94 -3.29 -6.82
N ILE A 36 -3.81 -3.92 -6.45
CA ILE A 36 -2.74 -4.22 -7.41
C ILE A 36 -2.73 -5.74 -7.62
N GLU A 37 -2.90 -6.16 -8.88
CA GLU A 37 -2.92 -7.58 -9.23
C GLU A 37 -1.56 -8.25 -8.92
N LEU A 38 -1.63 -9.39 -8.25
CA LEU A 38 -0.48 -10.22 -7.95
C LEU A 38 -0.21 -11.19 -9.11
N ALA A 39 1.06 -11.33 -9.45
CA ALA A 39 1.56 -12.42 -10.27
C ALA A 39 1.48 -13.74 -9.46
N PRO A 40 1.40 -14.92 -10.10
CA PRO A 40 1.37 -16.22 -9.41
C PRO A 40 2.43 -16.27 -8.32
N VAL A 41 1.96 -16.52 -7.11
CA VAL A 41 2.72 -16.43 -5.88
C VAL A 41 3.10 -17.84 -5.43
N ASP A 42 4.35 -18.05 -5.04
CA ASP A 42 4.77 -19.27 -4.35
C ASP A 42 4.58 -19.08 -2.83
N PRO A 43 3.70 -19.85 -2.17
CA PRO A 43 3.40 -19.68 -0.75
C PRO A 43 4.47 -20.20 0.22
N ARG A 44 5.70 -20.52 -0.22
CA ARG A 44 6.65 -21.29 0.61
C ARG A 44 7.86 -20.50 1.09
N SER A 45 7.98 -20.37 2.42
CA SER A 45 9.26 -20.39 3.12
C SER A 45 9.13 -20.99 4.52
N LEU A 46 9.09 -22.33 4.56
CA LEU A 46 8.94 -23.21 5.75
C LEU A 46 10.01 -23.06 6.86
N MET A 47 11.03 -22.23 6.69
CA MET A 47 12.24 -22.27 7.54
C MET A 47 12.40 -21.06 8.48
N GLN A 48 11.66 -19.96 8.26
CA GLN A 48 11.87 -18.71 9.02
C GLN A 48 10.57 -18.02 9.51
N GLY A 49 9.39 -18.58 9.17
CA GLY A 49 8.09 -18.07 9.59
C GLY A 49 7.06 -18.09 8.46
N ASP A 50 5.81 -17.81 8.81
CA ASP A 50 4.67 -17.81 7.89
C ASP A 50 4.58 -16.48 7.14
N TYR A 51 5.20 -16.43 5.96
CA TYR A 51 5.12 -15.30 5.04
C TYR A 51 4.92 -15.75 3.61
N MET A 52 4.26 -14.91 2.82
CA MET A 52 4.00 -15.12 1.41
C MET A 52 4.79 -14.10 0.59
N ARG A 53 5.54 -14.56 -0.40
CA ARG A 53 6.29 -13.67 -1.31
C ARG A 53 5.34 -13.00 -2.29
N LEU A 54 5.37 -11.68 -2.39
CA LEU A 54 4.52 -10.94 -3.31
C LEU A 54 5.27 -10.63 -4.60
N ASN A 55 4.65 -10.96 -5.71
CA ASN A 55 5.05 -10.50 -7.04
C ASN A 55 3.86 -9.78 -7.66
N TYR A 56 4.10 -8.71 -8.41
CA TYR A 56 3.04 -7.89 -8.98
C TYR A 56 2.97 -8.05 -10.50
N ALA A 57 1.77 -8.19 -11.05
CA ALA A 57 1.56 -8.29 -12.50
C ALA A 57 2.11 -7.05 -13.22
N LEU A 58 1.92 -5.87 -12.62
CA LEU A 58 2.45 -4.60 -13.11
C LEU A 58 3.99 -4.58 -13.21
N ALA A 59 4.71 -5.20 -12.26
CA ALA A 59 6.17 -5.28 -12.34
C ALA A 59 6.63 -6.12 -13.54
N ARG A 60 5.85 -7.14 -13.93
CA ARG A 60 6.12 -7.95 -15.12
C ARG A 60 5.82 -7.21 -16.42
N GLN A 61 4.79 -6.36 -16.44
CA GLN A 61 4.51 -5.50 -17.60
C GLN A 61 5.63 -4.49 -17.85
N LEU A 62 6.26 -3.99 -16.79
CA LEU A 62 7.39 -3.08 -16.86
C LEU A 62 8.73 -3.80 -17.11
N ALA A 63 8.76 -5.14 -16.99
CA ALA A 63 9.98 -5.92 -17.18
C ALA A 63 10.53 -5.73 -18.60
N GLY A 64 11.84 -5.55 -18.72
CA GLY A 64 12.52 -5.25 -19.99
C GLY A 64 12.53 -3.77 -20.38
N ARG A 65 11.77 -2.91 -19.69
CA ARG A 65 11.84 -1.46 -19.88
C ARG A 65 13.04 -0.90 -19.11
N GLN A 66 14.02 -0.38 -19.85
CA GLN A 66 15.20 0.24 -19.28
C GLN A 66 14.83 1.63 -18.74
N ALA A 67 15.08 1.83 -17.45
CA ALA A 67 15.00 3.11 -16.76
C ALA A 67 16.27 3.27 -15.90
N ALA A 68 16.50 4.47 -15.36
CA ALA A 68 17.57 4.69 -14.41
C ALA A 68 17.27 4.00 -13.09
N ALA A 69 18.29 3.59 -12.33
CA ALA A 69 18.06 3.11 -10.98
C ALA A 69 17.56 4.27 -10.09
N GLY A 70 16.47 4.06 -9.35
CA GLY A 70 15.89 5.08 -8.49
C GLY A 70 14.36 5.08 -8.43
N PRO A 71 13.78 6.05 -7.70
CA PRO A 71 12.34 6.24 -7.65
C PRO A 71 11.82 6.76 -9.00
N HIS A 72 10.68 6.23 -9.44
CA HIS A 72 9.95 6.63 -10.63
C HIS A 72 8.48 6.80 -10.27
N THR A 73 7.79 7.71 -10.96
CA THR A 73 6.36 7.89 -10.82
C THR A 73 5.68 7.43 -12.10
N LEU A 74 4.78 6.47 -11.97
CA LEU A 74 3.92 6.00 -13.04
C LEU A 74 2.56 6.67 -12.93
N VAL A 75 1.90 6.78 -14.08
CA VAL A 75 0.48 7.13 -14.12
C VAL A 75 -0.32 5.85 -14.27
N VAL A 76 -1.32 5.70 -13.40
CA VAL A 76 -2.21 4.54 -13.38
C VAL A 76 -3.66 5.01 -13.42
N ARG A 77 -4.55 4.18 -13.93
CA ARG A 77 -6.00 4.36 -13.90
C ARG A 77 -6.62 3.28 -13.03
N LEU A 78 -7.68 3.64 -12.33
CA LEU A 78 -8.47 2.70 -11.53
C LEU A 78 -9.70 2.27 -12.33
N ASP A 79 -10.06 1.00 -12.27
CA ASP A 79 -11.33 0.51 -12.81
C ASP A 79 -12.46 0.57 -11.76
N GLU A 80 -13.65 0.07 -12.12
CA GLU A 80 -14.83 0.03 -11.25
C GLU A 80 -14.61 -0.72 -9.92
N HIS A 81 -13.64 -1.65 -9.89
CA HIS A 81 -13.28 -2.44 -8.72
C HIS A 81 -12.04 -1.90 -8.00
N GLN A 82 -11.58 -0.69 -8.36
CA GLN A 82 -10.36 -0.06 -7.86
C GLN A 82 -9.07 -0.80 -8.23
N VAL A 83 -9.08 -1.63 -9.28
CA VAL A 83 -7.88 -2.31 -9.75
C VAL A 83 -7.02 -1.35 -10.55
N VAL A 84 -5.74 -1.35 -10.25
CA VAL A 84 -4.71 -0.49 -10.85
C VAL A 84 -4.32 -1.02 -12.23
N HIS A 85 -4.57 -0.21 -13.25
CA HIS A 85 -4.13 -0.42 -14.63
C HIS A 85 -3.11 0.63 -15.02
N TRP A 86 -1.95 0.21 -15.52
CA TRP A 86 -0.91 1.16 -15.93
C TRP A 86 -1.24 1.85 -17.26
N VAL A 87 -1.03 3.17 -17.30
CA VAL A 87 -1.19 3.98 -18.50
C VAL A 87 0.17 4.20 -19.14
N GLU A 88 0.45 3.50 -20.23
CA GLU A 88 1.70 3.65 -20.97
C GLU A 88 1.83 5.09 -21.53
N GLY A 89 2.93 5.77 -21.19
CA GLY A 89 3.18 7.14 -21.65
C GLY A 89 2.38 8.23 -20.91
N GLY A 90 1.69 7.88 -19.82
CA GLY A 90 1.04 8.88 -18.97
C GLY A 90 2.06 9.88 -18.41
N LYS A 91 1.61 11.13 -18.22
CA LYS A 91 2.45 12.25 -17.77
C LYS A 91 2.19 12.54 -16.29
N PRO A 92 3.15 12.25 -15.39
CA PRO A 92 2.96 12.48 -13.96
C PRO A 92 2.74 13.95 -13.59
N GLU A 93 3.13 14.90 -14.45
CA GLU A 93 3.01 16.34 -14.21
C GLU A 93 1.57 16.86 -14.39
N ALA A 94 0.72 16.11 -15.10
CA ALA A 94 -0.66 16.49 -15.38
C ALA A 94 -1.55 15.23 -15.53
N PRO A 95 -1.81 14.49 -14.44
CA PRO A 95 -2.69 13.34 -14.48
C PRO A 95 -4.13 13.78 -14.81
N GLY A 96 -4.84 12.96 -15.59
CA GLY A 96 -6.27 13.11 -15.83
C GLY A 96 -7.12 12.88 -14.56
N PRO A 97 -8.44 13.18 -14.62
CA PRO A 97 -9.33 13.06 -13.45
C PRO A 97 -9.46 11.63 -12.90
N GLU A 98 -9.35 10.62 -13.75
CA GLU A 98 -9.38 9.20 -13.39
C GLU A 98 -7.98 8.59 -13.23
N GLU A 99 -6.95 9.40 -13.38
CA GLU A 99 -5.57 8.97 -13.25
C GLU A 99 -5.04 9.25 -11.85
N ARG A 100 -4.15 8.38 -11.40
CA ARG A 100 -3.43 8.49 -10.14
C ARG A 100 -1.95 8.31 -10.38
N LEU A 101 -1.17 8.84 -9.47
CA LEU A 101 0.28 8.65 -9.45
C LEU A 101 0.59 7.38 -8.67
N LEU A 102 1.54 6.59 -9.13
CA LEU A 102 2.05 5.42 -8.42
C LEU A 102 3.58 5.48 -8.39
N LYS A 103 4.14 5.65 -7.21
CA LYS A 103 5.58 5.61 -6.99
C LYS A 103 6.05 4.17 -7.03
N VAL A 104 6.99 3.91 -7.92
CA VAL A 104 7.69 2.64 -8.05
C VAL A 104 9.19 2.88 -7.94
N ARG A 105 9.96 1.83 -7.71
CA ARG A 105 11.42 1.91 -7.67
C ARG A 105 12.01 0.96 -8.68
N GLN A 106 12.97 1.43 -9.44
CA GLN A 106 13.78 0.57 -10.29
C GLN A 106 15.14 0.34 -9.63
N ARG A 107 15.55 -0.93 -9.53
CA ARG A 107 16.85 -1.31 -8.98
C ARG A 107 17.32 -2.58 -9.68
N ASP A 108 18.58 -2.59 -10.12
CA ASP A 108 19.22 -3.77 -10.71
C ASP A 108 18.41 -4.39 -11.89
N GLY A 109 17.74 -3.53 -12.68
CA GLY A 109 16.89 -3.95 -13.81
C GLY A 109 15.51 -4.51 -13.42
N GLN A 110 15.17 -4.50 -12.13
CA GLN A 110 13.88 -4.95 -11.60
C GLN A 110 13.03 -3.77 -11.10
N TRP A 111 11.72 -3.88 -11.30
CA TRP A 111 10.72 -2.91 -10.85
C TRP A 111 10.07 -3.37 -9.54
N PHE A 112 10.11 -2.52 -8.53
CA PHE A 112 9.53 -2.72 -7.20
C PHE A 112 8.36 -1.75 -7.02
N ILE A 113 7.16 -2.28 -6.80
CA ILE A 113 5.93 -1.48 -6.66
C ILE A 113 5.51 -1.34 -5.20
N GLY A 114 5.80 -2.35 -4.39
CA GLY A 114 5.46 -2.40 -2.98
C GLY A 114 6.33 -3.42 -2.26
N PRO A 115 5.92 -3.87 -1.07
CA PRO A 115 6.59 -4.94 -0.34
C PRO A 115 6.71 -6.22 -1.17
N ASP A 116 7.80 -6.95 -1.00
CA ASP A 116 8.08 -8.24 -1.65
C ASP A 116 7.58 -9.44 -0.83
N ALA A 117 7.03 -9.19 0.37
CA ALA A 117 6.47 -10.22 1.23
C ALA A 117 5.30 -9.67 2.08
N PHE A 118 4.36 -10.57 2.41
CA PHE A 118 3.30 -10.36 3.38
C PHE A 118 3.46 -11.37 4.51
N PHE A 119 3.50 -10.89 5.76
CA PHE A 119 3.70 -11.71 6.96
C PHE A 119 2.36 -11.93 7.65
N PHE A 120 2.11 -13.17 8.09
CA PHE A 120 0.90 -13.55 8.80
C PHE A 120 1.21 -14.45 10.00
N GLU A 121 0.18 -14.72 10.80
CA GLU A 121 0.30 -15.59 11.97
C GLU A 121 0.53 -17.05 11.55
N GLU A 122 1.34 -17.78 12.32
CA GLU A 122 1.68 -19.18 12.03
C GLU A 122 0.41 -20.05 11.97
N GLY A 123 0.29 -20.89 10.92
CA GLY A 123 -0.85 -21.76 10.68
C GLY A 123 -2.02 -21.09 9.94
N THR A 124 -1.88 -19.83 9.50
CA THR A 124 -2.92 -19.13 8.73
C THR A 124 -2.60 -19.00 7.23
N GLY A 125 -1.48 -19.56 6.77
CA GLY A 125 -1.04 -19.43 5.37
C GLY A 125 -2.04 -19.91 4.32
N ASP A 126 -2.77 -21.00 4.61
CA ASP A 126 -3.75 -21.59 3.67
C ASP A 126 -4.83 -20.58 3.22
N GLN A 127 -5.21 -19.63 4.08
CA GLN A 127 -6.23 -18.62 3.76
C GLN A 127 -5.73 -17.56 2.77
N TYR A 128 -4.41 -17.43 2.60
CA TYR A 128 -3.77 -16.48 1.70
C TYR A 128 -3.36 -17.10 0.37
N GLU A 129 -3.49 -18.42 0.18
CA GLU A 129 -3.16 -19.08 -1.09
C GLU A 129 -4.04 -18.61 -2.25
N SER A 130 -5.28 -18.18 -1.97
CA SER A 130 -6.20 -17.63 -2.96
C SER A 130 -5.97 -16.14 -3.25
N ALA A 131 -4.93 -15.52 -2.67
CA ALA A 131 -4.64 -14.11 -2.87
C ALA A 131 -4.36 -13.79 -4.35
N ARG A 132 -5.21 -12.95 -4.92
CA ARG A 132 -5.08 -12.47 -6.30
C ARG A 132 -4.69 -11.00 -6.38
N TYR A 133 -5.05 -10.22 -5.38
CA TYR A 133 -4.77 -8.79 -5.34
C TYR A 133 -4.12 -8.40 -4.01
N GLY A 134 -3.16 -7.49 -4.07
CA GLY A 134 -2.72 -6.74 -2.89
C GLY A 134 -3.64 -5.54 -2.69
N GLU A 135 -4.14 -5.37 -1.48
CA GLU A 135 -4.89 -4.17 -1.08
C GLU A 135 -3.91 -3.11 -0.60
N PHE A 136 -3.90 -1.97 -1.29
CA PHE A 136 -3.03 -0.85 -0.99
C PHE A 136 -3.83 0.40 -0.63
N ARG A 137 -3.27 1.21 0.26
CA ARG A 137 -3.66 2.60 0.45
C ARG A 137 -2.76 3.46 -0.42
N LEU A 138 -3.35 4.09 -1.44
CA LEU A 138 -2.68 5.02 -2.33
C LEU A 138 -2.85 6.44 -1.83
N GLN A 139 -1.73 7.10 -1.55
CA GLN A 139 -1.70 8.50 -1.14
C GLN A 139 -1.68 9.43 -2.36
N GLU A 140 -2.07 10.69 -2.17
CA GLU A 140 -2.06 11.72 -3.23
C GLU A 140 -0.67 11.93 -3.85
N ASP A 141 0.39 11.71 -3.08
CA ASP A 141 1.77 11.82 -3.56
C ASP A 141 2.23 10.59 -4.38
N GLY A 142 1.35 9.60 -4.55
CA GLY A 142 1.58 8.33 -5.23
C GLY A 142 2.30 7.27 -4.40
N SER A 143 2.60 7.53 -3.13
CA SER A 143 3.11 6.48 -2.23
C SER A 143 2.01 5.46 -1.91
N THR A 144 2.40 4.20 -1.77
CA THR A 144 1.49 3.09 -1.49
C THR A 144 1.88 2.38 -0.21
N LEU A 145 0.87 1.94 0.53
CA LEU A 145 1.01 1.09 1.71
C LEU A 145 0.17 -0.16 1.54
N LEU A 146 0.80 -1.33 1.56
CA LEU A 146 0.10 -2.61 1.56
C LEU A 146 -0.60 -2.78 2.91
N VAL A 147 -1.93 -2.93 2.89
CA VAL A 147 -2.77 -3.11 4.08
C VAL A 147 -3.35 -4.51 4.20
N GLY A 148 -3.45 -5.25 3.10
CA GLY A 148 -4.02 -6.59 3.10
C GLY A 148 -3.95 -7.26 1.74
N LEU A 149 -4.63 -8.39 1.62
CA LEU A 149 -4.70 -9.20 0.42
C LEU A 149 -6.18 -9.48 0.13
N ARG A 150 -6.51 -9.64 -1.15
CA ARG A 150 -7.85 -10.01 -1.60
C ARG A 150 -7.82 -11.18 -2.56
N ASP A 151 -8.89 -11.97 -2.55
CA ASP A 151 -9.12 -13.05 -3.50
C ASP A 151 -9.59 -12.53 -4.88
N GLU A 152 -9.87 -13.45 -5.79
CA GLU A 152 -10.35 -13.15 -7.15
C GLU A 152 -11.69 -12.41 -7.19
N VAL A 153 -12.53 -12.55 -6.15
CA VAL A 153 -13.83 -11.86 -6.02
C VAL A 153 -13.73 -10.59 -5.16
N PHE A 154 -12.51 -10.09 -4.92
CA PHE A 154 -12.23 -8.88 -4.16
C PHE A 154 -12.64 -8.93 -2.68
N THR A 155 -12.70 -10.12 -2.10
CA THR A 155 -12.94 -10.32 -0.67
C THR A 155 -11.61 -10.25 0.09
N PRO A 156 -11.52 -9.46 1.18
CA PRO A 156 -10.33 -9.43 2.03
C PRO A 156 -10.00 -10.80 2.61
N LEU A 157 -8.72 -11.17 2.57
CA LEU A 157 -8.22 -12.43 3.09
C LEU A 157 -7.65 -12.25 4.50
N GLY A 158 -8.02 -13.19 5.38
CA GLY A 158 -7.60 -13.22 6.77
C GLY A 158 -8.22 -12.13 7.65
N HIS A 159 -7.63 -11.92 8.83
CA HIS A 159 -8.11 -10.91 9.75
C HIS A 159 -7.62 -9.53 9.32
N THR A 160 -8.46 -8.78 8.61
CA THR A 160 -8.28 -7.34 8.43
C THR A 160 -8.37 -6.70 9.81
N ARG A 161 -7.23 -6.35 10.41
CA ARG A 161 -7.23 -5.59 11.67
C ARG A 161 -8.02 -4.31 11.41
N PRO A 162 -9.15 -4.07 12.11
CA PRO A 162 -9.83 -2.79 11.98
C PRO A 162 -8.84 -1.70 12.38
N ALA A 163 -8.85 -0.59 11.64
CA ALA A 163 -8.20 0.63 12.09
C ALA A 163 -8.74 0.90 13.50
N TRP A 164 -7.81 0.94 14.45
CA TRP A 164 -8.05 1.12 15.87
C TRP A 164 -8.79 2.42 16.15
#